data_AF-A0A8T4YMV3-F1
#
_entry.id   AF-A0A8T4YMV3-F1
#
_cell.length_a   1.000
_cell.length_b   1.000
_cell.length_c   1.000
_cell.angle_alpha   90.00
_cell.angle_beta   90.00
_cell.angle_gamma   90.00
#
_symmetry.space_group_name_H-M   'P 1'
#
loop_
_entity.id
_entity.type
_entity.pdbx_description
1 polymer ?
#
loop_
_entity_poly.entity_id
_entity_poly.type
_entity_poly.pdbx_seq_one_letter_code
_entity_poly.pdbx_strand_id
1 'polypeptide(L)' 'MVSFKDFELLFASLKECPKCRQKDGFWLVIKPGHRYLQCKHCGSMIEFCEVFPTSKKGEPLRGFLRGV' A
#
# COMPACT_ATOMS: atom_id res chain seq x y z
N MET A 1 -12.15 -3.98 -4.70
CA MET A 1 -10.96 -4.10 -5.56
C MET A 1 -10.57 -2.69 -5.94
N VAL A 2 -9.37 -2.24 -5.58
CA VAL A 2 -8.94 -0.84 -5.83
C VAL A 2 -8.98 -0.55 -7.34
N SER A 3 -9.60 0.57 -7.71
CA SER A 3 -9.63 1.04 -9.09
C SER A 3 -8.20 1.21 -9.63
N PHE A 4 -8.00 1.04 -10.94
CA PHE A 4 -6.69 1.23 -11.55
C PHE A 4 -6.15 2.67 -11.34
N LYS A 5 -7.03 3.68 -11.42
CA LYS A 5 -6.66 5.09 -11.16
C LYS A 5 -6.20 5.33 -9.72
N ASP A 6 -6.91 4.76 -8.76
CA ASP A 6 -6.54 4.89 -7.34
C ASP A 6 -5.21 4.19 -7.06
N PHE A 7 -4.98 3.04 -7.72
CA PHE A 7 -3.71 2.35 -7.65
C PHE A 7 -2.54 3.20 -8.19
N GLU A 8 -2.73 3.91 -9.32
CA GLU A 8 -1.71 4.81 -9.87
C GLU A 8 -1.39 5.98 -8.94
N LEU A 9 -2.42 6.59 -8.32
CA LEU A 9 -2.24 7.66 -7.34
C LEU A 9 -1.49 7.18 -6.10
N LEU A 10 -1.85 6.00 -5.57
CA LEU A 10 -1.19 5.38 -4.44
C LEU A 10 0.27 5.01 -4.77
N PHE A 11 0.51 4.47 -5.97
CA PHE A 11 1.85 4.17 -6.46
C PHE A 11 2.71 5.45 -6.56
N ALA A 12 2.16 6.53 -7.12
CA ALA A 12 2.86 7.81 -7.21
C ALA A 12 3.20 8.42 -5.84
N SER A 13 2.39 8.14 -4.81
CA SER A 13 2.64 8.59 -3.44
C SER A 13 3.74 7.81 -2.72
N LEU A 14 4.06 6.60 -3.20
CA LEU A 14 5.02 5.69 -2.57
C LEU A 14 6.46 6.03 -2.97
N LYS A 15 7.08 6.95 -2.23
CA LYS A 15 8.44 7.46 -2.51
C LYS A 15 9.57 6.53 -2.05
N GLU A 16 9.33 5.72 -1.03
CA GLU A 16 10.33 4.82 -0.43
C GLU A 16 9.67 3.52 0.04
N CYS A 17 10.47 2.46 0.15
CA CYS A 17 9.96 1.20 0.68
C CYS A 17 9.62 1.33 2.18
N PRO A 18 8.38 1.04 2.62
CA PRO A 18 8.01 1.16 4.03
C PRO A 18 8.77 0.17 4.93
N LYS A 19 9.36 -0.90 4.36
CA LYS A 19 10.13 -1.89 5.10
C LYS A 19 11.63 -1.62 5.13
N CYS A 20 12.27 -1.24 4.01
CA CYS A 20 13.72 -1.04 3.96
C CYS A 20 14.17 0.41 3.68
N ARG A 21 13.22 1.35 3.54
CA ARG A 21 13.44 2.79 3.29
C ARG A 21 14.24 3.14 2.02
N GLN A 22 14.47 2.15 1.17
CA GLN A 22 15.19 2.34 -0.08
C GLN A 22 14.31 2.98 -1.14
N LYS A 23 14.95 3.74 -2.03
CA LYS A 23 14.31 4.54 -3.09
C LYS A 23 14.53 3.97 -4.49
N ASP A 24 15.11 2.78 -4.60
CA ASP A 24 15.30 2.03 -5.86
C ASP A 24 13.99 1.75 -6.62
N GLY A 25 12.84 1.94 -5.96
CA GLY A 25 11.53 1.79 -6.52
C GLY A 25 10.98 0.36 -6.40
N PHE A 26 9.99 0.06 -7.25
CA PHE A 26 9.17 -1.13 -7.13
C PHE A 26 8.92 -1.79 -8.50
N TRP A 27 8.70 -3.09 -8.49
CA TRP A 27 8.13 -3.83 -9.61
C TRP A 27 6.61 -3.96 -9.43
N LEU A 28 5.86 -3.73 -10.50
CA LEU A 28 4.43 -4.03 -10.53
C LEU A 28 4.24 -5.53 -10.80
N VAL A 29 3.58 -6.22 -9.86
CA VAL A 29 3.27 -7.64 -9.97
C VAL A 29 1.75 -7.80 -10.14
N ILE A 30 1.33 -8.38 -11.26
CA ILE A 30 -0.08 -8.59 -11.60
C ILE A 30 -0.38 -10.09 -11.50
N LYS A 31 -1.32 -10.46 -10.64
CA LYS A 31 -1.89 -11.82 -10.53
C LYS A 31 -3.40 -11.75 -10.78
N PRO A 32 -4.07 -12.85 -11.17
CA PRO A 32 -5.52 -12.86 -11.29
C PRO A 32 -6.18 -12.34 -10.00
N GLY A 33 -6.95 -11.26 -10.09
CA GLY A 33 -7.63 -10.64 -8.95
C GLY A 33 -6.77 -9.77 -8.02
N HIS A 34 -5.45 -9.71 -8.19
CA HIS A 34 -4.57 -8.98 -7.26
C HIS A 34 -3.45 -8.21 -7.96
N ARG A 35 -3.17 -7.01 -7.45
CA ARG A 35 -2.07 -6.14 -7.90
C ARG A 35 -1.22 -5.79 -6.69
N TYR A 36 0.07 -6.12 -6.77
CA TYR A 36 1.03 -5.87 -5.70
C TYR A 36 2.23 -5.09 -6.24
N LEU A 37 2.90 -4.36 -5.35
CA LEU A 37 4.22 -3.79 -5.62
C LEU A 37 5.28 -4.61 -4.89
N GLN A 38 6.35 -4.98 -5.58
CA GLN A 38 7.50 -5.63 -4.97
C GLN A 38 8.67 -4.65 -4.90
N CYS A 39 9.22 -4.43 -3.70
CA CYS A 39 10.43 -3.61 -3.55
C CYS A 39 11.62 -4.25 -4.27
N LYS A 40 12.35 -3.47 -5.08
CA LYS A 40 13.52 -3.97 -5.82
C LYS A 40 14.71 -4.32 -4.92
N HIS A 41 14.81 -3.70 -3.75
CA HIS A 41 15.92 -3.91 -2.83
C HIS A 41 15.68 -5.08 -1.85
N CYS A 42 14.58 -5.06 -1.11
CA CYS A 42 14.32 -6.07 -0.06
C CYS A 42 13.30 -7.15 -0.45
N GLY A 43 12.74 -7.09 -1.67
CA GLY A 43 11.79 -8.08 -2.18
C GLY A 43 10.40 -8.07 -1.53
N SER A 44 10.12 -7.13 -0.61
CA SER A 44 8.86 -7.11 0.14
C SER A 44 7.68 -6.74 -0.76
N MET A 45 6.56 -7.44 -0.59
CA MET A 45 5.32 -7.22 -1.33
C MET A 45 4.39 -6.26 -0.59
N ILE A 46 3.81 -5.31 -1.31
CA ILE A 46 2.91 -4.28 -0.80
C ILE A 46 1.59 -4.43 -1.57
N GLU A 47 0.51 -4.66 -0.83
CA GLU A 47 -0.86 -4.70 -1.36
C GLU A 47 -1.58 -3.41 -0.96
N PHE A 48 -2.32 -2.81 -1.91
CA PHE A 48 -3.22 -1.70 -1.61
C PHE A 48 -4.63 -2.22 -1.42
N CYS A 49 -5.21 -1.90 -0.26
CA CYS A 49 -6.57 -2.25 0.08
C CYS A 49 -7.38 -0.98 0.31
N GLU A 50 -8.61 -0.98 -0.17
CA GLU A 50 -9.60 0.04 0.18
C GLU A 50 -10.10 -0.25 1.59
N VAL A 51 -10.02 0.74 2.47
CA VAL A 51 -10.44 0.62 3.88
C VAL A 51 -11.76 1.36 4.04
N PHE A 52 -12.83 0.63 4.36
CA PHE A 52 -14.12 1.21 4.67
C PHE A 52 -14.23 1.47 6.18
N PRO A 53 -14.66 2.66 6.61
CA PRO A 53 -14.90 2.91 8.02
C PRO A 53 -16.06 2.02 8.49
N THR A 54 -15.77 1.09 9.39
CA THR A 54 -16.81 0.42 10.19
C THR A 54 -17.31 1.41 11.23
N SER A 55 -18.25 2.27 10.82
CA SER A 55 -18.93 3.19 11.73
C SER A 55 -19.70 2.39 12.79
N LYS A 56 -19.13 2.26 13.99
CA LYS A 56 -19.89 2.60 15.19
C LYS A 56 -19.60 4.07 15.47
N LYS A 57 -20.64 4.89 15.37
CA LYS A 57 -20.63 6.34 15.64
C LYS A 57 -19.96 6.59 17.00
N GLY A 58 -18.75 7.16 17.04
CA GLY A 58 -18.21 7.78 18.25
C GLY A 58 -16.79 7.44 18.74
N GLU A 59 -15.97 6.67 18.02
CA GLU A 59 -14.57 6.42 18.46
C GLU A 59 -13.54 7.15 17.59
N PRO A 60 -12.57 7.88 18.20
CA PRO A 60 -11.56 8.62 17.46
C PRO A 60 -10.64 7.66 16.70
N LEU A 61 -10.40 7.97 15.42
CA LEU A 61 -9.48 7.23 14.54
C LEU A 61 -8.06 7.25 15.12
N ARG A 62 -7.70 6.19 15.85
CA ARG A 62 -6.30 5.94 16.22
C ARG A 62 -5.58 5.47 14.97
N GLY A 63 -4.80 6.37 14.36
CA GLY A 63 -3.94 6.08 13.23
C GLY A 63 -3.09 4.84 13.49
N PHE A 64 -3.23 3.83 12.64
CA PHE A 64 -2.35 2.67 12.64
C PHE A 64 -1.11 2.98 11.81
N LEU A 65 -0.15 3.70 12.40
CA LEU A 65 1.24 3.62 11.98
C LEU A 65 1.88 2.44 12.73
N ARG A 66 1.91 1.26 12.11
CA ARG A 66 2.76 0.16 12.57
C ARG A 66 4.20 0.48 12.15
N GLY A 67 4.93 1.16 13.05
CA GLY A 67 6.37 1.07 13.08
C GLY A 67 6.78 -0.27 13.69
N VAL A 68 7.51 -1.07 12.93
CA VAL A 68 8.47 -2.06 13.41
C VAL A 68 9.71 -1.90 12.57
#